data_AF-A0A6P2RZ19-F1
#
_entry.id   AF-A0A6P2RZ19-F1
#
_cell.length_a   1.000
_cell.length_b   1.000
_cell.length_c   1.000
_cell.angle_alpha   90.00
_cell.angle_beta   90.00
_cell.angle_gamma   90.00
#
_symmetry.space_group_name_H-M   'P 1'
#
loop_
_entity.id
_entity.type
_entity.pdbx_description
1 polymer ?
#
loop_
_entity_poly.entity_id
_entity_poly.type
_entity_poly.pdbx_seq_one_letter_code
_entity_poly.pdbx_strand_id
1 'polypeptide(L)'
;MGGGETFMTVFQEWWEQHTWHERERVTYFLKWAPPPRWIPWMADVIRDLEPWEEDGEFDYTRYYAQLKQLGFGGTADVEADMEDSRWD
;
A
#
# COMPACT_ATOMS: atom_id res chain seq x y z
N MET A 1 17.34 8.56 -2.57
CA MET A 1 16.54 7.67 -3.45
C MET A 1 16.90 6.23 -3.14
N GLY A 2 16.36 5.73 -2.04
CA GLY A 2 16.49 4.35 -1.57
C GLY A 2 15.29 4.10 -0.68
N GLY A 3 14.51 3.06 -0.98
CA GLY A 3 13.18 2.85 -0.37
C GLY A 3 12.05 2.56 -1.36
N GLY A 4 12.32 2.58 -2.67
CA GLY A 4 11.32 2.25 -3.71
C GLY A 4 10.62 3.47 -4.33
N GLU A 5 11.03 4.70 -3.99
CA GLU A 5 10.44 5.94 -4.53
C GLU A 5 10.34 5.93 -6.06
N THR A 6 11.41 5.56 -6.78
CA THR A 6 11.38 5.47 -8.25
C THR A 6 10.38 4.44 -8.75
N PHE A 7 10.24 3.30 -8.07
CA PHE A 7 9.22 2.32 -8.41
C PHE A 7 7.82 2.91 -8.21
N MET A 8 7.57 3.58 -7.09
CA MET A 8 6.28 4.20 -6.79
C MET A 8 5.92 5.27 -7.83
N THR A 9 6.87 6.11 -8.24
CA THR A 9 6.66 7.11 -9.29
C THR A 9 6.28 6.46 -10.62
N VAL A 10 7.06 5.50 -11.10
CA VAL A 10 6.80 4.84 -12.40
C VAL A 10 5.50 4.03 -12.35
N PHE A 11 5.21 3.38 -11.22
CA PHE A 11 3.94 2.69 -11.01
C PHE A 11 2.78 3.67 -11.09
N GLN A 12 2.86 4.80 -10.39
CA GLN A 12 1.78 5.80 -10.36
C GLN A 12 1.51 6.36 -11.76
N GLU A 13 2.56 6.74 -12.50
CA GLU A 13 2.43 7.20 -13.89
C GLU A 13 1.73 6.18 -14.81
N TRP A 14 2.01 4.89 -14.61
CA TRP A 14 1.32 3.82 -15.35
C TRP A 14 -0.11 3.59 -14.85
N TRP A 15 -0.32 3.65 -13.53
CA TRP A 15 -1.61 3.41 -12.88
C TRP A 15 -2.65 4.45 -13.32
N GLU A 16 -2.25 5.72 -13.38
CA GLU A 16 -3.09 6.87 -13.76
C GLU A 16 -3.52 6.86 -15.25
N GLN A 17 -2.84 6.09 -16.11
CA GLN A 17 -3.25 5.91 -17.51
C GLN A 17 -4.54 5.08 -17.66
N HIS A 18 -5.03 4.50 -16.55
CA HIS A 18 -6.18 3.62 -16.53
C HIS A 18 -7.25 4.16 -15.56
N THR A 19 -8.53 4.00 -15.92
CA THR A 19 -9.63 4.22 -14.98
C THR A 19 -9.92 2.93 -14.23
N TRP A 20 -9.54 2.88 -12.95
CA TRP A 20 -9.75 1.71 -12.10
C TRP A 20 -10.95 1.88 -11.18
N HIS A 21 -11.85 0.90 -11.16
CA HIS A 21 -12.84 0.75 -10.10
C HIS A 21 -12.24 0.01 -8.90
N GLU A 22 -12.72 0.29 -7.68
CA GLU A 22 -12.18 -0.29 -6.43
C GLU A 22 -11.97 -1.81 -6.50
N ARG A 23 -12.95 -2.54 -7.04
CA ARG A 23 -12.87 -4.00 -7.18
C ARG A 23 -11.71 -4.45 -8.08
N GLU A 24 -11.40 -3.68 -9.12
CA GLU A 24 -10.30 -3.96 -10.03
C GLU A 24 -8.96 -3.68 -9.36
N ARG A 25 -8.87 -2.59 -8.57
CA ARG A 25 -7.69 -2.27 -7.74
C ARG A 25 -7.39 -3.42 -6.78
N VAL A 26 -8.40 -3.90 -6.04
CA VAL A 26 -8.26 -5.04 -5.13
C VAL A 26 -7.85 -6.31 -5.90
N THR A 27 -8.47 -6.58 -7.05
CA THR A 27 -8.15 -7.77 -7.86
C THR A 27 -6.71 -7.75 -8.37
N TYR A 28 -6.21 -6.58 -8.77
CA TYR A 28 -4.81 -6.40 -9.16
C TYR A 28 -3.87 -6.79 -8.01
N PHE A 29 -4.06 -6.19 -6.84
CA PHE A 29 -3.17 -6.44 -5.71
C PHE A 29 -3.30 -7.85 -5.13
N LEU A 30 -4.46 -8.51 -5.25
CA LEU A 30 -4.58 -9.93 -4.88
C LEU A 30 -3.74 -10.84 -5.77
N LYS A 31 -3.55 -10.46 -7.04
CA LYS A 31 -2.72 -11.21 -7.98
C LYS A 31 -1.24 -10.87 -7.86
N TRP A 32 -0.93 -9.63 -7.53
CA TRP A 32 0.43 -9.08 -7.44
C TRP A 32 0.61 -8.29 -6.14
N ALA A 33 0.56 -8.99 -5.01
CA ALA A 33 0.68 -8.37 -3.70
C ALA A 33 2.10 -7.82 -3.50
N PRO A 34 2.25 -6.57 -3.03
CA PRO A 34 3.56 -6.03 -2.69
C PRO A 34 4.07 -6.64 -1.36
N PRO A 35 5.35 -6.44 -1.03
CA PRO A 35 5.88 -6.82 0.28
C PRO A 35 5.10 -6.16 1.44
N PRO A 36 5.05 -6.78 2.64
CA PRO A 36 4.27 -6.26 3.76
C PRO A 36 4.57 -4.81 4.15
N ARG A 37 5.85 -4.38 4.13
CA ARG A 37 6.24 -2.96 4.33
C ARG A 37 5.52 -1.94 3.44
N TRP A 38 4.97 -2.37 2.29
CA TRP A 38 4.28 -1.51 1.33
C TRP A 38 2.75 -1.61 1.42
N ILE A 39 2.22 -2.31 2.43
CA ILE A 39 0.77 -2.33 2.71
C ILE A 39 0.19 -0.90 2.93
N PRO A 40 0.83 0.04 3.65
CA PRO A 40 0.34 1.43 3.71
C PRO A 40 0.19 2.07 2.33
N TRP A 41 1.23 2.01 1.49
CA TRP A 41 1.15 2.51 0.12
C TRP A 41 0.06 1.82 -0.72
N MET A 42 -0.09 0.51 -0.58
CA MET A 42 -1.18 -0.23 -1.24
C MET A 42 -2.56 0.24 -0.77
N ALA A 43 -2.70 0.62 0.50
CA ALA A 43 -3.93 1.21 1.03
C ALA A 43 -4.25 2.52 0.31
N ASP A 44 -3.26 3.38 0.11
CA ASP A 44 -3.41 4.64 -0.64
C ASP A 44 -3.94 4.38 -2.03
N VAL A 45 -3.31 3.46 -2.77
CA VAL A 45 -3.69 3.14 -4.15
C VAL A 45 -5.08 2.52 -4.23
N ILE A 46 -5.42 1.57 -3.36
CA ILE A 46 -6.74 0.92 -3.39
C ILE A 46 -7.84 1.90 -3.03
N ARG A 47 -7.61 2.74 -2.01
CA ARG A 47 -8.62 3.60 -1.40
C ARG A 47 -8.62 5.04 -1.91
N ASP A 48 -7.71 5.39 -2.82
CA ASP A 48 -7.54 6.77 -3.29
C ASP A 48 -7.26 7.73 -2.13
N LEU A 49 -6.31 7.37 -1.26
CA LEU A 49 -5.96 8.20 -0.13
C LEU A 49 -4.86 9.17 -0.52
N GLU A 50 -4.95 10.36 0.06
CA GLU A 50 -3.94 11.40 -0.07
C GLU A 50 -3.41 11.72 1.33
N PRO A 51 -2.64 10.81 1.95
CA PRO A 51 -2.19 10.93 3.33
C PRO A 51 -1.33 12.18 3.59
N TRP A 52 -0.70 12.73 2.54
CA TRP A 52 0.06 13.97 2.59
C TRP A 52 -0.81 15.24 2.73
N GLU A 53 -2.12 15.13 2.54
CA GLU A 53 -3.06 16.24 2.78
C GLU A 53 -3.52 16.33 4.24
N GLU A 54 -3.27 15.30 5.06
CA GLU A 54 -3.65 15.32 6.48
C GLU A 54 -2.61 16.10 7.30
N ASP A 55 -3.11 16.98 8.18
CA ASP A 55 -2.26 17.69 9.15
C ASP A 55 -1.80 16.71 10.25
N GLY A 56 -0.64 16.08 10.03
CA GLY A 56 0.00 15.20 11.03
C GLY A 56 0.29 13.80 10.52
N GLU A 57 0.34 12.83 11.44
CA GLU A 57 0.52 11.42 11.09
C GLU A 57 -0.81 10.81 10.66
N PHE A 58 -0.86 10.30 9.42
CA PHE A 58 -2.03 9.63 8.87
C PHE A 58 -2.24 8.25 9.52
N ASP A 59 -3.39 8.03 10.16
CA ASP A 59 -3.69 6.76 10.83
C ASP A 59 -4.21 5.69 9.84
N TYR A 60 -3.32 4.76 9.49
CA TYR A 60 -3.63 3.64 8.61
C TYR A 60 -4.42 2.49 9.27
N THR A 61 -4.60 2.50 10.59
CA THR A 61 -5.12 1.34 11.35
C THR A 61 -6.45 0.83 10.79
N ARG A 62 -7.37 1.75 10.46
CA ARG A 62 -8.68 1.39 9.89
C ARG A 62 -8.56 0.73 8.52
N TYR A 63 -7.58 1.13 7.71
CA TYR A 63 -7.38 0.61 6.36
C TYR A 63 -6.72 -0.75 6.39
N TYR A 64 -5.77 -0.98 7.31
CA TYR A 64 -5.19 -2.31 7.52
C TYR A 64 -6.25 -3.33 7.91
N ALA A 65 -7.19 -2.97 8.78
CA ALA A 65 -8.30 -3.87 9.14
C ALA A 65 -9.18 -4.22 7.92
N GLN A 66 -9.47 -3.24 7.06
CA GLN A 66 -10.22 -3.47 5.82
C GLN A 66 -9.44 -4.34 4.81
N LEU A 67 -8.16 -4.04 4.60
CA LEU A 67 -7.30 -4.81 3.69
C LEU A 67 -7.15 -6.26 4.16
N LYS A 68 -7.03 -6.49 5.47
CA LYS A 68 -7.01 -7.84 6.05
C LYS A 68 -8.29 -8.63 5.74
N GLN A 69 -9.46 -8.00 5.77
CA GLN A 69 -10.72 -8.64 5.38
C GLN A 69 -10.79 -8.98 3.89
N LEU A 70 -10.05 -8.24 3.05
CA LEU A 70 -9.94 -8.48 1.61
C LEU A 70 -8.90 -9.58 1.28
N GLY A 71 -8.20 -10.12 2.27
CA GLY A 71 -7.20 -11.18 2.10
C GLY A 71 -5.76 -10.70 2.02
N PHE A 72 -5.50 -9.43 2.30
CA PHE A 72 -4.15 -8.88 2.43
C PHE A 72 -3.58 -9.05 3.84
N GLY A 73 -2.29 -8.75 4.02
CA GLY A 73 -1.68 -8.63 5.35
C GLY A 73 -2.26 -7.46 6.15
N GLY A 74 -2.00 -7.45 7.46
CA GLY A 74 -2.37 -6.37 8.37
C GLY A 74 -1.18 -5.82 9.14
N THR A 75 -1.45 -5.04 10.19
CA THR A 75 -0.42 -4.33 11.00
C THR A 75 0.76 -5.22 11.42
N ALA A 76 0.47 -6.43 11.93
CA ALA A 76 1.52 -7.34 12.39
C ALA A 76 2.47 -7.80 11.27
N ASP A 77 1.97 -7.94 10.03
CA ASP A 77 2.80 -8.31 8.89
C ASP A 77 3.72 -7.14 8.49
N VAL A 78 3.22 -5.90 8.59
CA VAL A 78 4.01 -4.68 8.37
C VAL A 78 5.12 -4.55 9.41
N GLU A 79 4.76 -4.64 10.69
CA GLU A 79 5.70 -4.52 11.82
C GLU A 79 6.82 -5.58 11.72
N ALA A 80 6.44 -6.84 11.50
CA ALA A 80 7.41 -7.93 11.37
C ALA A 80 8.38 -7.72 10.20
N ASP A 81 7.92 -7.19 9.07
CA ASP A 81 8.77 -6.92 7.91
C ASP A 81 9.64 -5.67 8.08
N MET A 82 9.20 -4.68 8.88
CA MET A 82 9.99 -3.50 9.24
C MET A 82 11.12 -3.82 10.23
N GLU A 83 10.92 -4.79 11.12
CA GLU A 83 11.92 -5.27 12.08
C GLU A 83 12.87 -6.33 11.50
N ASP A 84 12.68 -6.71 10.23
CA ASP A 84 13.44 -7.79 9.61
C ASP A 84 14.83 -7.32 9.15
N SER A 85 15.86 -7.82 9.86
CA SER A 85 17.28 -7.57 9.60
C SER A 85 17.79 -7.90 8.20
N ARG A 86 17.02 -8.60 7.36
CA ARG A 86 17.36 -8.81 5.94
C ARG A 86 17.40 -7.49 5.14
N TRP A 87 16.81 -6.44 5.69
CA TRP A 87 16.65 -5.15 5.03
C TRP A 87 17.51 -4.02 5.63
N ASP A 88 18.38 -4.36 6.60
CA ASP A 88 19.45 -3.50 7.13
C ASP A 88 20.64 -3.41 6.14
#